data_AF-A0A1X6N1Z4-F1
#
_entry.id   AF-A0A1X6N1Z4-F1
#
_cell.length_a   1.000
_cell.length_b   1.000
_cell.length_c   1.000
_cell.angle_alpha   90.00
_cell.angle_beta   90.00
_cell.angle_gamma   90.00
#
_symmetry.space_group_name_H-M   'P 1'
#
loop_
_entity.id
_entity.type
_entity.pdbx_description
1 polymer ?
#
loop_
_entity_poly.entity_id
_entity_poly.type
_entity_poly.pdbx_seq_one_letter_code
_entity_poly.pdbx_strand_id
1 'polypeptide(L)'
;MNALCTFRLLWDKKTLSPRFIQEHRLRTEPLPRPIPVFNVDGTLNKEALITRRALLSYKISGEPRVVKAYVTSIGKEDIIFGHTWLKLENPKIDWKTGRVELNHCWTKDETRAWTKDETRAWKMDLYQRRVAQLELKKAVTTPLPEPMEDEFAVISTSEYATLPE
;
A
#
# COMPACT_ATOMS: atom_id res chain seq x y z
N MET A 1 13.06 -21.37 0.09
CA MET A 1 11.88 -20.47 0.03
C MET A 1 12.42 -19.05 0.07
N ASN A 2 12.37 -18.34 -1.06
CA ASN A 2 13.18 -17.14 -1.28
C ASN A 2 12.62 -15.93 -0.53
N ALA A 3 13.49 -15.22 0.19
CA ALA A 3 13.19 -13.96 0.90
C ALA A 3 12.51 -12.90 -0.01
N LEU A 4 12.77 -12.96 -1.32
CA LEU A 4 12.12 -12.14 -2.36
C LEU A 4 10.60 -12.31 -2.43
N CYS A 5 10.07 -13.49 -2.08
CA CYS A 5 8.63 -13.76 -2.12
C CYS A 5 7.87 -12.99 -1.01
N THR A 6 8.57 -12.63 0.07
CA THR A 6 7.93 -12.04 1.25
C THR A 6 8.06 -10.51 1.29
N PHE A 7 9.12 -9.93 0.72
CA PHE A 7 9.22 -8.48 0.51
C PHE A 7 8.03 -7.91 -0.29
N ARG A 8 7.55 -8.68 -1.26
CA ARG A 8 6.41 -8.29 -2.10
C ARG A 8 5.07 -8.26 -1.35
N LEU A 9 4.94 -8.99 -0.24
CA LEU A 9 3.68 -9.05 0.52
C LEU A 9 3.44 -7.85 1.44
N LEU A 10 4.47 -7.11 1.83
CA LEU A 10 4.30 -5.90 2.65
C LEU A 10 4.31 -4.64 1.80
N TRP A 11 5.18 -4.58 0.80
CA TRP A 11 5.26 -3.44 -0.11
C TRP A 11 3.95 -3.20 -0.87
N ASP A 12 3.15 -4.24 -1.08
CA ASP A 12 1.86 -4.15 -1.79
C ASP A 12 0.63 -4.06 -0.87
N LYS A 13 0.79 -3.99 0.45
CA LYS A 13 -0.36 -4.08 1.36
C LYS A 13 -0.49 -2.90 2.31
N LYS A 14 -1.69 -2.79 2.90
CA LYS A 14 -1.97 -1.89 4.02
C LYS A 14 -1.66 -2.64 5.29
N THR A 15 -0.88 -2.05 6.18
CA THR A 15 -0.51 -2.64 7.46
C THR A 15 -0.83 -1.70 8.61
N LEU A 16 -1.14 -2.29 9.76
CA LEU A 16 -1.47 -1.61 11.01
C LEU A 16 -0.62 -2.17 12.14
N SER A 17 -0.18 -1.28 13.03
CA SER A 17 0.51 -1.67 14.24
C SER A 17 -0.47 -2.33 15.23
N PRO A 18 -0.07 -3.41 15.93
CA PRO A 18 -0.88 -3.99 16.99
C PRO A 18 -1.26 -2.98 18.08
N ARG A 19 -0.36 -2.02 18.37
CA ARG A 19 -0.59 -0.91 19.29
C ARG A 19 -1.82 -0.09 18.87
N PHE A 20 -1.86 0.34 17.62
CA PHE A 20 -2.96 1.13 17.08
C PHE A 20 -4.30 0.37 17.12
N ILE A 21 -4.27 -0.94 16.85
CA ILE A 21 -5.45 -1.81 17.00
C ILE A 21 -5.98 -1.77 18.44
N GLN A 22 -5.09 -1.86 19.42
CA GLN A 22 -5.44 -1.89 20.84
C GLN A 22 -5.97 -0.53 21.33
N GLU A 23 -5.28 0.55 20.99
CA GLU A 23 -5.65 1.92 21.36
C GLU A 23 -7.03 2.31 20.82
N HIS A 24 -7.32 1.96 19.56
CA HIS A 24 -8.58 2.30 18.89
C HIS A 24 -9.64 1.19 18.95
N ARG A 25 -9.37 0.09 19.66
CA ARG A 25 -10.27 -1.08 19.82
C ARG A 25 -10.82 -1.59 18.49
N LEU A 26 -9.96 -1.66 17.47
CA LEU A 26 -10.37 -2.06 16.13
C LEU A 26 -10.70 -3.56 16.09
N ARG A 27 -11.77 -3.91 15.36
CA ARG A 27 -12.15 -5.31 15.15
C ARG A 27 -11.14 -5.99 14.23
N THR A 28 -10.67 -7.16 14.64
CA THR A 28 -9.77 -8.00 13.86
C THR A 28 -10.42 -9.33 13.51
N GLU A 29 -10.07 -9.86 12.35
CA GLU A 29 -10.46 -11.19 11.86
C GLU A 29 -9.21 -12.02 11.57
N PRO A 30 -9.19 -13.32 11.90
CA PRO A 30 -8.06 -14.21 11.61
C PRO A 30 -7.92 -14.43 10.10
N LEU A 31 -6.69 -14.65 9.65
CA LEU A 31 -6.40 -15.07 8.28
C LEU A 31 -6.55 -16.58 8.14
N PRO A 32 -7.05 -17.09 7.01
CA PRO A 32 -7.10 -18.52 6.73
C PRO A 32 -5.71 -19.18 6.68
N ARG A 33 -4.68 -18.42 6.29
CA ARG A 33 -3.29 -18.86 6.22
C ARG A 33 -2.39 -17.76 6.79
N PRO A 34 -1.54 -18.05 7.78
CA PRO A 34 -0.51 -17.13 8.24
C PRO A 34 0.44 -16.75 7.12
N ILE A 35 0.94 -15.52 7.15
CA ILE A 35 1.85 -14.99 6.13
C ILE A 35 3.16 -14.61 6.82
N PRO A 36 4.31 -15.19 6.44
CA PRO A 36 5.59 -14.77 7.00
C PRO A 36 5.90 -13.32 6.63
N VAL A 37 6.64 -12.62 7.49
CA VAL A 37 7.02 -11.21 7.32
C VAL A 37 8.51 -11.06 7.60
N PHE A 38 9.20 -10.45 6.64
CA PHE A 38 10.60 -10.07 6.77
C PHE A 38 10.72 -8.57 6.62
N ASN A 39 11.71 -7.99 7.30
CA ASN A 39 12.06 -6.60 7.21
C ASN A 39 12.86 -6.32 5.92
N VAL A 40 13.14 -5.03 5.67
CA VAL A 40 13.86 -4.58 4.46
C VAL A 40 15.32 -5.09 4.39
N ASP A 41 15.90 -5.48 5.51
CA ASP A 41 17.23 -6.08 5.61
C ASP A 41 17.20 -7.62 5.48
N GLY A 42 16.03 -8.21 5.23
CA GLY A 42 15.84 -9.66 5.12
C GLY A 42 15.75 -10.38 6.47
N THR A 43 15.86 -9.67 7.59
CA THR A 43 15.64 -10.27 8.92
C THR A 43 14.16 -10.58 9.14
N LEU A 44 13.88 -11.56 10.00
CA LEU A 44 12.51 -11.88 10.38
C LEU A 44 11.91 -10.70 11.15
N ASN A 45 10.68 -10.31 10.81
CA ASN A 45 9.98 -9.32 11.60
C ASN A 45 9.74 -9.84 13.04
N LYS A 46 9.64 -8.94 14.03
CA LYS A 46 9.45 -9.31 15.44
C LYS A 46 8.29 -10.27 15.70
N GLU A 47 7.21 -10.13 14.95
CA GLU A 47 6.04 -11.02 15.09
C GLU A 47 6.10 -12.26 14.20
N ALA A 48 7.10 -12.36 13.32
CA ALA A 48 7.39 -13.42 12.35
C ALA A 48 6.30 -13.69 11.29
N LEU A 49 5.02 -13.66 11.69
CA LEU A 49 3.85 -14.04 10.92
C LEU A 49 2.72 -13.01 11.10
N ILE A 50 2.12 -12.58 9.99
CA ILE A 50 0.79 -11.96 10.01
C ILE A 50 -0.24 -13.07 10.13
N THR A 51 -1.05 -13.02 11.18
CA THR A 51 -2.15 -13.97 11.42
C THR A 51 -3.53 -13.32 11.39
N ARG A 52 -3.59 -11.98 11.40
CA ARG A 52 -4.85 -11.22 11.49
C ARG A 52 -4.89 -10.06 10.50
N ARG A 53 -6.10 -9.65 10.17
CA ARG A 53 -6.38 -8.38 9.48
C ARG A 53 -7.46 -7.61 10.24
N ALA A 54 -7.43 -6.29 10.13
CA ALA A 54 -8.39 -5.38 10.74
C ALA A 54 -9.16 -4.60 9.67
N LEU A 55 -10.39 -4.21 10.01
CA LEU A 55 -11.13 -3.20 9.25
C LEU A 55 -10.80 -1.83 9.83
N LEU A 56 -10.20 -0.97 9.01
CA LEU A 56 -9.87 0.40 9.36
C LEU A 56 -10.81 1.35 8.63
N SER A 57 -11.49 2.22 9.38
CA SER A 57 -12.12 3.42 8.83
C SER A 57 -11.16 4.59 9.03
N TYR A 58 -10.77 5.27 7.94
CA TYR A 58 -9.87 6.42 7.98
C TYR A 58 -10.34 7.50 7.02
N LYS A 59 -9.91 8.74 7.28
CA LYS A 59 -10.24 9.90 6.45
C LYS A 59 -8.96 10.67 6.15
N ILE A 60 -8.57 10.69 4.88
CA ILE A 60 -7.54 11.57 4.33
C ILE A 60 -8.27 12.41 3.30
N SER A 61 -8.53 13.69 3.62
CA SER A 61 -9.30 14.67 2.82
C SER A 61 -10.65 14.17 2.26
N GLY A 62 -11.76 14.81 2.63
CA GLY A 62 -13.10 14.44 2.13
C GLY A 62 -13.77 13.32 2.93
N GLU A 63 -14.37 12.33 2.26
CA GLU A 63 -15.17 11.28 2.93
C GLU A 63 -14.35 10.17 3.61
N PRO A 64 -14.88 9.54 4.67
CA PRO A 64 -14.24 8.39 5.30
C PRO A 64 -14.24 7.18 4.35
N ARG A 65 -13.14 6.42 4.39
CA ARG A 65 -12.94 5.19 3.63
C ARG A 65 -12.72 4.03 4.57
N VAL A 66 -13.24 2.86 4.19
CA VAL A 66 -13.02 1.61 4.93
C VAL A 66 -12.10 0.71 4.13
N VAL A 67 -11.02 0.24 4.76
CA VAL A 67 -10.05 -0.69 4.16
C VAL A 67 -9.77 -1.86 5.08
N LYS A 68 -9.42 -3.00 4.47
CA LYS A 68 -8.82 -4.12 5.20
C LYS A 68 -7.31 -3.95 5.20
N ALA A 69 -6.70 -4.01 6.39
CA ALA A 69 -5.27 -3.90 6.60
C ALA A 69 -4.76 -5.08 7.44
N TYR A 70 -3.55 -5.56 7.16
CA TYR A 70 -2.92 -6.62 7.92
C TYR A 70 -2.35 -6.09 9.23
N VAL A 71 -2.36 -6.91 10.28
CA VAL A 71 -1.81 -6.54 11.58
C VAL A 71 -0.40 -7.09 11.69
N THR A 72 0.59 -6.21 11.89
CA THR A 72 1.99 -6.60 12.11
C THR A 72 2.80 -5.48 12.75
N SER A 73 3.88 -5.83 13.44
CA SER A 73 4.83 -4.87 14.00
C SER A 73 5.55 -4.09 12.89
N ILE A 74 5.17 -2.83 12.69
CA ILE A 74 5.72 -1.91 11.66
C ILE A 74 6.61 -0.79 12.22
N GLY A 75 7.13 -0.94 13.44
CA GLY A 75 8.03 0.07 14.04
C GLY A 75 7.28 1.07 14.90
N LYS A 76 7.51 2.38 14.66
CA LYS A 76 6.92 3.49 15.45
C LYS A 76 5.61 4.00 14.85
N GLU A 77 5.41 3.69 13.59
CA GLU A 77 4.29 4.09 12.76
C GLU A 77 3.04 3.29 13.11
N ASP A 78 1.87 3.91 12.98
CA ASP A 78 0.60 3.23 13.26
C ASP A 78 0.03 2.53 12.03
N ILE A 79 0.27 3.11 10.85
CA ILE A 79 -0.29 2.67 9.58
C ILE A 79 0.76 2.86 8.49
N ILE A 80 0.95 1.84 7.64
CA ILE A 80 1.70 1.96 6.39
C ILE A 80 0.78 1.63 5.23
N PHE A 81 0.73 2.53 4.25
CA PHE A 81 0.08 2.32 2.96
C PHE A 81 1.12 1.89 1.93
N GLY A 82 1.07 0.61 1.55
CA GLY A 82 1.94 0.07 0.51
C GLY A 82 1.67 0.64 -0.88
N HIS A 83 2.62 0.41 -1.78
CA HIS A 83 2.64 0.83 -3.17
C HIS A 83 1.37 0.47 -3.94
N THR A 84 0.85 -0.76 -3.81
CA THR A 84 -0.39 -1.14 -4.49
C THR A 84 -1.59 -0.28 -4.07
N TRP A 85 -1.67 0.15 -2.81
CA TRP A 85 -2.71 1.09 -2.40
C TRP A 85 -2.48 2.48 -3.01
N LEU A 86 -1.23 2.96 -3.00
CA LEU A 86 -0.86 4.24 -3.61
C LEU A 86 -1.16 4.27 -5.10
N LYS A 87 -0.87 3.19 -5.83
CA LYS A 87 -1.17 3.08 -7.27
C LYS A 87 -2.68 3.06 -7.54
N LEU A 88 -3.46 2.42 -6.67
CA LEU A 88 -4.91 2.35 -6.81
C LEU A 88 -5.58 3.69 -6.50
N GLU A 89 -5.16 4.35 -5.42
CA GLU A 89 -5.76 5.62 -4.99
C GLU A 89 -5.11 6.84 -5.65
N ASN A 90 -3.94 6.68 -6.29
CA ASN A 90 -3.20 7.73 -6.98
C ASN A 90 -3.31 9.12 -6.31
N PRO A 91 -2.93 9.23 -5.02
CA PRO A 91 -3.07 10.47 -4.28
C PRO A 91 -2.24 11.58 -4.92
N LYS A 92 -2.70 12.83 -4.76
CA LYS A 92 -1.81 13.98 -4.95
C LYS A 92 -0.92 14.08 -3.73
N ILE A 93 0.39 14.01 -3.95
CA ILE A 93 1.39 14.14 -2.90
C ILE A 93 2.19 15.41 -3.18
N ASP A 94 2.12 16.36 -2.26
CA ASP A 94 3.09 17.45 -2.22
C ASP A 94 4.34 16.95 -1.50
N TRP A 95 5.36 16.60 -2.28
CA TRP A 95 6.62 16.06 -1.77
C TRP A 95 7.43 17.06 -0.94
N LYS A 96 7.19 18.37 -1.06
CA LYS A 96 7.88 19.38 -0.25
C LYS A 96 7.28 19.47 1.16
N THR A 97 5.96 19.38 1.26
CA THR A 97 5.24 19.53 2.54
C THR A 97 4.83 18.21 3.17
N GLY A 98 4.92 17.10 2.43
CA GLY A 98 4.42 15.79 2.83
C GLY A 98 2.89 15.68 2.83
N ARG A 99 2.16 16.68 2.29
CA ARG A 99 0.69 16.66 2.26
C ARG A 99 0.19 15.64 1.24
N VAL A 100 -0.77 14.82 1.68
CA VAL A 100 -1.43 13.81 0.87
C VAL A 100 -2.89 14.19 0.72
N GLU A 101 -3.35 14.31 -0.52
CA GLU A 101 -4.74 14.58 -0.87
C GLU A 101 -5.30 13.44 -1.72
N LEU A 102 -6.44 12.91 -1.27
CA LEU A 102 -7.22 11.95 -2.01
C LEU A 102 -8.29 12.70 -2.78
N ASN A 103 -8.07 12.88 -4.08
CA ASN A 103 -8.98 13.63 -4.97
C ASN A 103 -10.32 12.93 -5.25
N HIS A 104 -10.57 11.78 -4.62
CA HIS A 104 -11.76 10.97 -4.89
C HIS A 104 -12.89 11.40 -3.97
N CYS A 105 -13.31 12.64 -4.14
CA CYS A 105 -14.54 13.21 -3.59
C CYS A 105 -15.57 13.22 -4.72
N TRP A 106 -15.94 12.03 -5.19
CA TRP A 106 -17.09 11.86 -6.07
C TRP A 106 -18.33 11.51 -5.25
N THR A 107 -18.49 12.16 -4.09
CA THR A 107 -19.79 12.17 -3.44
C THR A 107 -20.71 12.97 -4.35
N LYS A 108 -21.75 12.31 -4.86
CA LYS A 108 -22.85 13.06 -5.45
C LYS A 108 -23.37 13.95 -4.33
N ASP A 109 -23.15 15.25 -4.45
CA ASP A 109 -24.07 16.17 -3.83
C ASP A 109 -25.42 15.92 -4.50
N GLU A 110 -26.32 15.22 -3.82
CA GLU A 110 -27.63 14.84 -4.39
C GLU A 110 -28.45 16.07 -4.81
N THR A 111 -28.03 17.26 -4.35
CA THR A 111 -28.64 18.54 -4.67
C THR A 111 -28.20 19.12 -6.02
N ARG A 112 -27.12 18.62 -6.67
CA ARG A 112 -26.63 19.17 -7.93
C ARG A 112 -26.28 18.12 -8.99
N ALA A 113 -26.79 18.33 -10.20
CA ALA A 113 -26.34 17.62 -11.38
C ALA A 113 -24.85 17.91 -11.66
N TRP A 114 -24.12 16.89 -12.08
CA TRP A 114 -22.73 17.01 -12.46
C TRP A 114 -22.58 17.72 -13.81
N THR A 115 -21.55 18.56 -13.93
CA THR A 115 -21.16 19.15 -15.21
C THR A 115 -20.60 18.06 -16.16
N LYS A 116 -20.53 18.38 -17.47
CA LYS A 116 -19.94 17.48 -18.46
C LYS A 116 -18.48 17.17 -18.15
N ASP A 117 -17.72 18.15 -17.68
CA ASP A 117 -16.30 18.01 -17.36
C ASP A 117 -16.09 17.18 -16.09
N GLU A 118 -16.88 17.39 -15.04
CA GLU A 118 -16.88 16.55 -13.84
C GLU A 118 -17.21 15.09 -14.20
N THR A 119 -18.22 14.89 -15.05
CA THR A 119 -18.61 13.54 -15.51
C THR A 119 -17.48 12.87 -16.29
N ARG A 120 -16.79 13.61 -17.16
CA ARG A 120 -15.64 13.09 -17.93
C ARG A 120 -14.48 12.75 -17.00
N ALA A 121 -14.16 13.62 -16.05
CA ALA A 121 -13.09 13.43 -15.08
C ALA A 121 -13.34 12.17 -14.23
N TRP A 122 -14.56 11.96 -13.74
CA TRP A 122 -14.93 10.75 -13.00
C TRP A 122 -14.88 9.48 -13.84
N LYS A 123 -15.37 9.51 -15.08
CA LYS A 123 -15.26 8.35 -15.98
C LYS A 123 -13.79 7.98 -16.22
N MET A 124 -12.93 8.98 -16.38
CA MET A 124 -11.50 8.76 -16.59
C MET A 124 -10.83 8.20 -15.32
N ASP A 125 -11.14 8.75 -14.15
CA ASP A 125 -10.66 8.22 -12.87
C ASP A 125 -11.06 6.75 -12.66
N LEU A 126 -12.34 6.42 -12.89
CA LEU A 126 -12.84 5.05 -12.80
C LEU A 126 -12.11 4.10 -13.78
N TYR A 127 -11.82 4.58 -15.00
CA TYR A 127 -11.05 3.83 -15.99
C TYR A 127 -9.62 3.57 -15.50
N GLN A 128 -8.92 4.59 -15.01
CA GLN A 128 -7.56 4.45 -14.48
C GLN A 128 -7.50 3.47 -13.30
N ARG A 129 -8.47 3.53 -12.38
CA ARG A 129 -8.62 2.57 -11.28
C ARG A 129 -8.79 1.14 -11.80
N ARG A 130 -9.64 0.96 -12.82
CA ARG A 130 -9.85 -0.36 -13.43
C ARG A 130 -8.59 -0.88 -14.11
N VAL A 131 -7.85 -0.02 -14.81
CA VAL A 131 -6.55 -0.37 -15.41
C VAL A 131 -5.54 -0.76 -14.32
N ALA A 132 -5.38 0.06 -13.27
CA ALA A 132 -4.47 -0.25 -12.16
C ALA A 132 -4.82 -1.59 -11.48
N GLN A 133 -6.10 -1.89 -11.29
CA GLN A 133 -6.55 -3.20 -10.77
C GLN A 133 -6.21 -4.34 -11.73
N LEU A 134 -6.37 -4.16 -13.03
CA LEU A 134 -6.04 -5.17 -14.03
C LEU A 134 -4.53 -5.40 -14.11
N GLU A 135 -3.73 -4.35 -14.07
CA GLU A 135 -2.26 -4.45 -14.01
C GLU A 135 -1.80 -5.18 -12.76
N LEU A 136 -2.40 -4.87 -11.61
CA LEU A 136 -2.12 -5.57 -10.36
C LEU A 136 -2.49 -7.06 -10.46
N LYS A 137 -3.66 -7.38 -11.01
CA LYS A 137 -4.10 -8.77 -11.23
C LYS A 137 -3.16 -9.52 -12.17
N LYS A 138 -2.71 -8.89 -13.26
CA LYS A 138 -1.72 -9.46 -14.17
C LYS A 138 -0.42 -9.75 -13.43
N ALA A 139 0.11 -8.77 -12.70
CA ALA A 139 1.36 -8.91 -11.96
C ALA A 139 1.34 -9.99 -10.86
N VAL A 140 0.17 -10.33 -10.32
CA VAL A 140 -0.01 -11.43 -9.35
C VAL A 140 -0.09 -12.79 -10.05
N THR A 141 -0.65 -12.86 -11.26
CA THR A 141 -0.87 -14.14 -11.96
C THR A 141 0.31 -14.54 -12.84
N THR A 142 1.16 -13.60 -13.24
CA THR A 142 2.38 -13.90 -13.99
C THR A 142 3.36 -14.67 -13.10
N PRO A 143 3.81 -15.89 -13.51
CA PRO A 143 4.87 -16.60 -12.81
C PRO A 143 6.09 -15.71 -12.69
N LEU A 144 6.72 -15.69 -11.51
CA LEU A 144 8.02 -15.03 -11.37
C LEU A 144 8.98 -15.66 -12.38
N PRO A 145 9.76 -14.87 -13.14
CA PRO A 145 10.91 -15.42 -13.83
C PRO A 145 11.76 -16.15 -12.79
N GLU A 146 12.17 -17.38 -13.09
CA GLU A 146 13.16 -18.06 -12.28
C GLU A 146 14.36 -17.12 -12.14
N PRO A 147 14.95 -17.00 -10.94
CA PRO A 147 16.11 -16.13 -10.78
C PRO A 147 17.21 -16.64 -11.71
N MET A 148 17.40 -15.97 -12.85
CA MET A 148 18.66 -16.06 -13.56
C MET A 148 19.68 -15.39 -12.64
N GLU A 149 20.73 -16.13 -12.29
CA GLU A 149 21.74 -15.73 -11.31
C GLU A 149 22.47 -14.40 -11.65
N ASP A 150 22.20 -13.82 -12.82
CA ASP A 150 22.96 -12.70 -13.39
C ASP A 150 22.24 -11.34 -13.42
N GLU A 151 20.98 -11.20 -12.94
CA GLU A 151 20.23 -9.92 -13.03
C GLU A 151 20.06 -9.17 -11.70
N PHE A 152 20.95 -9.40 -10.73
CA PHE A 152 21.16 -8.43 -9.65
C PHE A 152 22.26 -7.47 -10.07
N ALA A 153 21.87 -6.30 -10.60
CA ALA A 153 22.76 -5.15 -10.56
C ALA A 153 22.97 -4.78 -9.09
N VAL A 154 24.02 -5.35 -8.48
CA VAL A 154 24.54 -4.89 -7.20
C VAL A 154 25.15 -3.53 -7.48
N ILE A 155 24.36 -2.47 -7.29
CA ILE A 155 24.89 -1.11 -7.24
C ILE A 155 25.72 -1.05 -5.96
N SER A 156 27.04 -1.20 -6.11
CA SER A 156 27.97 -1.00 -5.00
C SER A 156 27.79 0.43 -4.50
N THR A 157 27.40 0.58 -3.24
CA THR A 157 27.24 1.89 -2.58
C THR A 157 28.57 2.64 -2.42
N SER A 158 29.69 2.06 -2.89
CA SER A 158 31.00 2.68 -2.87
C SER A 158 31.23 3.75 -3.95
N GLU A 159 30.41 3.85 -5.00
CA GLU A 159 30.72 4.74 -6.14
C GLU A 159 30.02 6.12 -6.13
N TYR A 160 29.09 6.38 -5.21
CA TYR A 160 28.34 7.66 -5.21
C TYR A 160 28.23 8.37 -3.86
N ALA A 161 28.94 7.91 -2.83
CA ALA A 161 29.03 8.61 -1.56
C ALA A 161 30.28 9.50 -1.52
N THR A 162 30.33 10.53 -2.35
CA THR A 162 31.22 11.67 -2.11
C THR A 162 30.33 12.88 -1.84
N LEU A 163 30.32 13.33 -0.58
CA LEU A 163 29.73 14.60 -0.19
C LEU A 163 30.53 15.72 -0.88
N PRO A 164 29.89 16.75 -1.46
CA PRO A 164 30.62 17.93 -1.90
C PRO A 164 31.16 18.68 -0.67
N GLU A 165 32.40 19.19 -0.78
CA GLU A 165 33.05 20.08 0.19
C GLU A 165 32.31 21.40 0.39
#